data_AF-A0A5P9I5G2-F1
#
_entry.id   AF-A0A5P9I5G2-F1
#
_cell.length_a   1.000
_cell.length_b   1.000
_cell.length_c   1.000
_cell.angle_alpha   90.00
_cell.angle_beta   90.00
_cell.angle_gamma   90.00
#
_symmetry.space_group_name_H-M   'P 1'
#
loop_
_entity.id
_entity.type
_entity.pdbx_description
1 polymer ?
#
loop_
_entity_poly.entity_id
_entity_poly.type
_entity_poly.pdbx_seq_one_letter_code
_entity_poly.pdbx_strand_id
1 'polypeptide(L)'
;MSCEGLGVYKLLPEAYARAARVLRLAPQECLMVACHPFNLDAASEVGFRTALVRRQREWGADPSDRPVLPPAGSYEIEVGGFTVLHDALGADPPAIGR
;
A
#
# COMPACT_ATOMS: atom_id res chain seq x y z
N MET A 1 12.11 -4.63 -3.33
CA MET A 1 12.32 -6.10 -3.31
C MET A 1 11.11 -6.77 -3.94
N SER A 2 11.31 -7.77 -4.81
CA SER A 2 10.23 -8.54 -5.43
C SER A 2 9.88 -9.78 -4.59
N CYS A 3 8.79 -10.47 -4.95
CA CYS A 3 8.44 -11.77 -4.35
C CYS A 3 9.56 -12.81 -4.56
N GLU A 4 10.25 -12.76 -5.71
CA GLU A 4 11.41 -13.59 -6.00
C GLU A 4 12.55 -13.35 -5.00
N GLY A 5 12.88 -12.08 -4.73
CA GLY A 5 13.90 -11.73 -3.74
C GLY A 5 13.53 -12.11 -2.30
N LEU A 6 12.22 -12.19 -2.00
CA LEU A 6 11.74 -12.63 -0.69
C LEU A 6 11.50 -14.15 -0.62
N GLY A 7 11.46 -14.86 -1.75
CA GLY A 7 11.09 -16.28 -1.84
C GLY A 7 9.66 -16.59 -1.37
N VAL A 8 8.79 -15.58 -1.28
CA VAL A 8 7.42 -15.70 -0.78
C VAL A 8 6.52 -14.70 -1.49
N TYR A 9 5.32 -15.12 -1.84
CA TYR A 9 4.30 -14.26 -2.44
C TYR A 9 3.36 -13.71 -1.37
N LYS A 10 2.88 -12.49 -1.59
CA LYS A 10 1.63 -12.04 -0.98
C LYS A 10 0.50 -13.04 -1.31
N LEU A 11 -0.46 -13.30 -0.43
CA LEU A 11 -0.82 -12.56 0.78
C LEU A 11 -0.27 -13.15 2.08
N LEU A 12 0.72 -14.04 1.99
CA LEU A 12 1.29 -14.67 3.17
C LEU A 12 1.88 -13.60 4.11
N PRO A 13 1.51 -13.57 5.41
CA PRO A 13 2.03 -12.61 6.39
C PRO A 13 3.55 -12.49 6.39
N GLU A 14 4.22 -13.61 6.10
CA GLU A 14 5.66 -13.71 5.97
C GLU A 14 6.25 -12.75 4.93
N ALA A 15 5.56 -12.47 3.82
CA ALA A 15 6.04 -11.53 2.81
C ALA A 15 6.23 -10.11 3.39
N TYR A 16 5.28 -9.68 4.21
CA TYR A 16 5.29 -8.37 4.87
C TYR A 16 6.30 -8.33 6.01
N ALA A 17 6.31 -9.37 6.88
CA ALA A 17 7.25 -9.46 7.98
C ALA A 17 8.72 -9.51 7.50
N ARG A 18 9.00 -10.27 6.44
CA ARG A 18 10.34 -10.29 5.83
C ARG A 18 10.71 -8.93 5.24
N ALA A 19 9.75 -8.24 4.59
CA ALA A 19 10.00 -6.90 4.05
C ALA A 19 10.41 -5.90 5.15
N ALA A 20 9.65 -5.83 6.25
CA ALA A 20 9.99 -4.98 7.41
C ALA A 20 11.36 -5.34 8.00
N ARG A 21 11.65 -6.64 8.16
CA ARG A 21 12.93 -7.13 8.68
C ARG A 21 14.12 -6.71 7.81
N VAL A 22 14.01 -6.82 6.48
CA VAL A 22 15.09 -6.40 5.58
C VAL A 22 15.32 -4.88 5.64
N LEU A 23 14.24 -4.11 5.77
CA LEU A 23 14.31 -2.66 5.96
C LEU A 23 14.84 -2.26 7.35
N ARG A 24 14.91 -3.21 8.29
CA ARG A 24 15.26 -3.00 9.71
C ARG A 24 14.32 -2.00 10.39
N LEU A 25 13.04 -2.12 10.08
CA LEU A 25 11.96 -1.32 10.65
C LEU A 25 11.01 -2.22 11.42
N ALA A 26 10.36 -1.69 12.46
CA ALA A 26 9.17 -2.30 13.02
C ALA A 26 8.03 -2.26 11.98
N PRO A 27 7.08 -3.23 12.00
CA PRO A 27 5.97 -3.23 11.07
C PRO A 27 5.18 -1.90 11.04
N GLN A 28 4.99 -1.26 12.21
CA GLN A 28 4.24 -0.01 12.37
C GLN A 28 4.94 1.20 11.74
N GLU A 29 6.24 1.10 11.47
CA GLU A 29 7.02 2.11 10.75
C GLU A 29 6.93 1.93 9.23
N CYS A 30 6.34 0.82 8.76
CA CYS A 30 6.12 0.54 7.35
C CYS A 30 4.70 0.94 6.92
N LEU A 31 4.60 1.62 5.77
CA LEU A 31 3.34 1.93 5.10
C LEU A 31 3.16 1.04 3.87
N MET A 32 2.12 0.21 3.85
CA MET A 32 1.69 -0.49 2.65
C MET A 32 0.85 0.44 1.77
N VAL A 33 1.33 0.71 0.56
CA VAL A 33 0.60 1.50 -0.45
C VAL A 33 0.12 0.57 -1.55
N ALA A 34 -1.19 0.41 -1.72
CA ALA A 34 -1.76 -0.49 -2.72
C ALA A 34 -3.10 0.02 -3.27
N CYS A 35 -3.53 -0.50 -4.42
CA CYS A 35 -4.86 -0.26 -4.99
C CYS A 35 -5.86 -1.39 -4.72
N HIS A 36 -5.37 -2.53 -4.20
CA HIS A 36 -6.20 -3.71 -3.94
C HIS A 36 -6.38 -3.92 -2.42
N PRO A 37 -7.64 -3.95 -1.92
CA PRO A 37 -7.96 -4.16 -0.51
C PRO A 37 -7.23 -5.32 0.14
N PHE A 38 -7.21 -6.49 -0.51
CA PHE A 38 -6.60 -7.69 0.03
C PHE A 38 -5.11 -7.51 0.41
N ASN A 39 -4.36 -6.66 -0.30
CA ASN A 39 -2.96 -6.37 0.05
C ASN A 39 -2.86 -5.56 1.35
N LEU A 40 -3.76 -4.59 1.50
CA LEU A 40 -3.81 -3.69 2.64
C LEU A 40 -4.25 -4.45 3.89
N ASP A 41 -5.28 -5.29 3.75
CA ASP A 41 -5.78 -6.14 4.84
C ASP A 41 -4.67 -7.08 5.34
N ALA A 42 -3.99 -7.79 4.43
CA ALA A 42 -2.89 -8.67 4.82
C ALA A 42 -1.69 -7.93 5.44
N ALA A 43 -1.44 -6.68 5.02
CA ALA A 43 -0.39 -5.86 5.61
C ALA A 43 -0.78 -5.37 7.02
N SER A 44 -2.04 -4.96 7.23
CA SER A 44 -2.53 -4.50 8.53
C SER A 44 -2.51 -5.61 9.58
N GLU A 45 -2.78 -6.86 9.21
CA GLU A 45 -2.67 -8.02 10.11
C GLU A 45 -1.23 -8.22 10.64
N VAL A 46 -0.22 -7.74 9.90
CA VAL A 46 1.20 -7.77 10.33
C VAL A 46 1.60 -6.50 11.08
N GLY A 47 0.71 -5.51 11.17
CA GLY A 47 0.92 -4.25 11.88
C GLY A 47 1.44 -3.12 11.01
N PHE A 48 1.37 -3.23 9.67
CA PHE A 48 1.72 -2.13 8.78
C PHE A 48 0.63 -1.06 8.82
N ARG A 49 1.04 0.20 8.62
CA ARG A 49 0.13 1.28 8.25
C ARG A 49 -0.38 1.05 6.82
N THR A 50 -1.53 1.62 6.46
CA THR A 50 -2.19 1.32 5.17
C THR A 50 -2.59 2.57 4.39
N ALA A 51 -2.27 2.58 3.09
CA ALA A 51 -2.67 3.62 2.15
C ALA A 51 -3.30 3.02 0.89
N LEU A 52 -4.60 3.24 0.70
CA LEU A 52 -5.33 2.91 -0.52
C LEU A 52 -5.13 4.00 -1.57
N VAL A 53 -4.61 3.63 -2.74
CA VAL A 53 -4.55 4.50 -3.93
C VAL A 53 -5.51 3.98 -4.98
N ARG A 54 -6.61 4.71 -5.22
CA ARG A 54 -7.68 4.28 -6.13
C ARG A 54 -7.20 4.28 -7.58
N ARG A 55 -7.35 3.14 -8.27
CA ARG A 55 -7.03 2.97 -9.70
C ARG A 55 -8.30 2.69 -10.50
N GLN A 56 -9.12 3.71 -10.73
CA GLN A 56 -10.45 3.57 -11.35
C GLN A 56 -10.46 2.95 -12.77
N ARG A 57 -9.30 2.96 -13.45
CA ARG A 57 -9.13 2.45 -14.82
C ARG A 57 -8.30 1.16 -14.90
N GLU A 58 -7.97 0.53 -13.77
CA GLU A 58 -7.18 -0.71 -13.75
C GLU A 58 -7.89 -1.86 -14.47
N TRP A 59 -9.21 -1.95 -14.31
CA TRP A 59 -10.05 -3.01 -14.86
C TRP A 59 -10.78 -2.61 -16.15
N GLY A 60 -10.41 -1.48 -16.75
CA GLY A 60 -11.10 -0.93 -17.91
C GLY A 60 -11.91 0.33 -17.60
N ALA A 61 -12.68 0.78 -18.58
CA ALA A 61 -13.48 2.00 -18.46
C ALA A 61 -14.82 1.78 -17.74
N ASP A 62 -15.36 0.56 -17.83
CA ASP A 62 -16.66 0.23 -17.24
C ASP A 62 -16.55 0.19 -15.71
N PRO A 63 -17.38 0.97 -14.98
CA PRO A 63 -17.42 0.92 -13.53
C PRO A 63 -17.77 -0.45 -12.93
N SER A 64 -18.50 -1.30 -13.67
CA SER A 64 -18.93 -2.62 -13.22
C SER A 64 -17.80 -3.65 -13.17
N ASP A 65 -16.69 -3.42 -13.88
CA ASP A 65 -15.50 -4.27 -13.83
C ASP A 65 -14.65 -4.05 -12.57
N ARG A 66 -14.98 -3.03 -11.76
CA ARG A 66 -14.18 -2.65 -10.60
C ARG A 66 -14.52 -3.53 -9.39
N PRO A 67 -13.53 -3.97 -8.61
CA PRO A 67 -13.78 -4.65 -7.36
C PRO A 67 -14.52 -3.73 -6.38
N VAL A 68 -15.43 -4.32 -5.60
CA VAL A 68 -16.06 -3.62 -4.48
C VAL A 68 -14.99 -3.30 -3.44
N LEU A 69 -14.91 -2.03 -3.08
CA LEU A 69 -14.02 -1.57 -2.02
C LEU A 69 -14.73 -1.63 -0.67
N PRO A 70 -14.00 -1.85 0.44
CA PRO A 70 -14.52 -1.67 1.78
C PRO A 70 -15.10 -0.25 2.00
N PRO A 71 -15.90 -0.05 3.06
CA PRO A 71 -16.38 1.28 3.43
C PRO A 71 -15.23 2.29 3.59
N ALA A 72 -15.50 3.56 3.28
CA ALA A 72 -14.51 4.61 3.48
C ALA A 72 -14.06 4.69 4.94
N GLY A 73 -12.75 4.87 5.15
CA GLY A 73 -12.13 4.86 6.48
C GLY A 73 -11.72 3.47 6.96
N SER A 74 -11.73 2.47 6.06
CA SER A 74 -11.18 1.14 6.36
C SER A 74 -9.65 1.14 6.40
N TYR A 75 -9.02 2.12 5.76
CA TYR A 75 -7.56 2.30 5.73
C TYR A 75 -7.17 3.67 6.25
N GLU A 76 -5.94 3.79 6.75
CA GLU A 76 -5.46 5.03 7.37
C GLU A 76 -5.43 6.21 6.38
N ILE A 77 -5.00 5.95 5.15
CA ILE A 77 -4.99 6.94 4.07
C ILE A 77 -5.76 6.37 2.87
N GLU A 78 -6.71 7.12 2.32
CA GLU A 78 -7.42 6.75 1.10
C GLU A 78 -7.42 7.91 0.11
N VAL A 79 -6.76 7.73 -1.04
CA VAL A 79 -6.54 8.82 -2.01
C VAL A 79 -6.71 8.36 -3.46
N GLY A 80 -6.93 9.32 -4.35
CA GLY A 80 -7.10 9.07 -5.79
C GLY A 80 -5.81 8.95 -6.60
N GLY A 81 -4.65 9.21 -6.00
CA GLY A 81 -3.37 9.22 -6.71
C GLY A 81 -2.19 9.58 -5.82
N PHE A 82 -0.98 9.44 -6.36
CA PHE A 82 0.26 9.62 -5.60
C PHE A 82 0.57 11.09 -5.25
N THR A 83 0.12 12.06 -6.05
CA THR A 83 0.26 13.48 -5.70
C THR A 83 -0.48 13.79 -4.40
N VAL A 84 -1.73 13.34 -4.30
CA VAL A 84 -2.54 13.52 -3.08
C VAL A 84 -2.00 12.67 -1.93
N LEU A 85 -1.42 11.49 -2.20
CA LEU A 85 -0.73 10.71 -1.17
C LEU A 85 0.47 11.47 -0.59
N HIS A 86 1.26 12.12 -1.45
CA HIS A 86 2.40 12.93 -1.03
C HIS A 86 1.96 14.05 -0.09
N ASP A 87 0.91 14.79 -0.47
CA ASP A 87 0.33 15.85 0.37
C ASP A 87 -0.17 15.30 1.71
N ALA A 88 -0.83 14.14 1.70
CA ALA A 88 -1.33 13.48 2.92
C ALA A 88 -0.23 12.99 3.86
N LEU A 89 0.96 12.67 3.34
CA LEU A 89 2.10 12.25 4.15
C LEU A 89 2.87 13.42 4.76
N GLY A 90 2.58 14.67 4.35
CA GLY A 90 3.31 15.85 4.82
C GLY A 90 4.80 15.80 4.51
N ALA A 91 5.20 15.05 3.47
CA ALA A 91 6.59 14.97 3.05
C ALA A 91 6.95 16.27 2.32
N ASP A 92 8.04 16.95 2.73
CA ASP A 92 8.60 18.01 1.90
C ASP A 92 8.97 17.45 0.52
N PRO A 93 8.87 18.25 -0.56
CA PRO A 93 9.37 17.83 -1.86
C PRO A 93 10.84 17.42 -1.70
N PRO A 94 11.27 16.30 -2.30
CA PRO A 94 12.65 15.85 -2.16
C PRO A 94 13.58 16.99 -2.53
N ALA A 95 14.57 17.27 -1.69
CA ALA A 95 15.66 18.17 -2.07
C ALA A 95 16.37 17.51 -3.25
N ILE A 96 15.96 17.87 -4.47
CA ILE A 96 16.63 17.44 -5.68
C ILE A 96 17.94 18.23 -5.69
N GLY A 97 18.96 17.65 -5.06
CA GLY A 97 20.34 18.11 -5.19
C GLY A 97 20.70 18.12 -6.67
N ARG A 98 21.15 19.28 -7.14
CA ARG A 98 21.78 19.44 -8.46
C ARG A 98 23.01 18.55 -8.59
#